data_AF-A0AA43S389-F1
#
_entry.id   AF-A0AA43S389-F1
#
_cell.length_a   1.000
_cell.length_b   1.000
_cell.length_c   1.000
_cell.angle_alpha   90.00
_cell.angle_beta   90.00
_cell.angle_gamma   90.00
#
_symmetry.space_group_name_H-M   'P 1'
#
loop_
_entity.id
_entity.type
_entity.pdbx_description
1 polymer ?
#
loop_
_entity_poly.entity_id
_entity_poly.type
_entity_poly.pdbx_seq_one_letter_code
_entity_poly.pdbx_strand_id
1 'polypeptide(L)'
;MTTGEQQRYRFSEAPIWELQRTYYEQLGMQAWNNDQVPQYITSNPMIGTVYAEMILGFLQDRAAKGYTAEPVIILELGAGAGRLAFQTLQKLSELIKYAGIPLPPFKYVMSDLPLLNITGWQQHPRLIPFVEQGVLDFARFDAVADTELKLVHSGAVIRPGDLAQPLLVIANYFFDSIQQELLYVDEGKIFDCEVSLKYPERADTMTTSEVLRDIVPEYHYVRAAAYEEPDYPFQEVVSFYQHHLEDSHILFPAAALSCMERLDRLSRTGFILLTADKGDHRLENWEFLEPPKLMHHGSISLTANYHAMQYYFEQKGAQTLTTPHHYKNLNVVCMLMLKDPDAHVQTRLAYRRSVERFGPDDFFSMKLWIDNNYDSMGMQQMLAFWRLGGYDAELFIQSAERISALLPDANDEELLDLQLGIQKMWDGYYPMPQKYDLALDTGLLLFEMDQYGESRRYLELSLAEGDEEPVVTVLYCLAICCYELEDDAGALEYTRKALVIEPDHEEALDLLNALSQG
;
A
#
# COMPACT_ATOMS: atom_id res chain seq x y z
N MET A 1 10.94 47.86 19.31
CA MET A 1 10.87 46.40 19.22
C MET A 1 10.07 46.10 17.97
N THR A 2 10.77 45.78 16.89
CA THR A 2 10.17 45.44 15.59
C THR A 2 9.40 44.14 15.74
N THR A 3 8.08 44.22 15.65
CA THR A 3 7.19 43.09 15.36
C THR A 3 7.63 42.50 14.03
N GLY A 4 8.43 41.42 14.05
CA GLY A 4 8.79 40.72 12.83
C GLY A 4 7.51 40.14 12.24
N GLU A 5 7.10 40.63 11.07
CA GLU A 5 6.01 40.01 10.31
C GLU A 5 6.39 38.55 10.05
N GLN A 6 5.54 37.63 10.50
CA GLN A 6 5.73 36.21 10.28
C GLN A 6 5.67 35.95 8.77
N GLN A 7 6.73 35.35 8.22
CA GLN A 7 6.83 35.11 6.79
C GLN A 7 5.65 34.27 6.30
N ARG A 8 5.00 34.75 5.24
CA ARG A 8 3.89 34.08 4.55
C ARG A 8 4.42 33.41 3.30
N TYR A 9 3.86 32.25 2.99
CA TYR A 9 4.17 31.45 1.81
C TYR A 9 2.87 31.11 1.12
N ARG A 10 2.84 31.04 -0.21
CA ARG A 10 1.74 30.35 -0.90
C ARG A 10 1.69 28.91 -0.38
N PHE A 11 0.51 28.32 -0.20
CA PHE A 11 0.40 27.00 0.43
C PHE A 11 1.25 25.94 -0.29
N SER A 12 1.31 25.98 -1.62
CA SER A 12 2.17 25.10 -2.41
C SER A 12 3.66 25.39 -2.21
N GLU A 13 4.07 26.62 -1.91
CA GLU A 13 5.48 27.01 -1.74
C GLU A 13 5.94 26.96 -0.27
N ALA A 14 5.07 26.51 0.64
CA ALA A 14 5.36 26.48 2.06
C ALA A 14 6.44 25.44 2.42
N PRO A 15 7.30 25.72 3.43
CA PRO A 15 8.38 24.81 3.85
C PRO A 15 7.94 23.38 4.21
N ILE A 16 6.66 23.17 4.51
CA ILE A 16 6.08 21.86 4.82
C ILE A 16 6.36 20.79 3.76
N TRP A 17 6.38 21.18 2.47
CA TRP A 17 6.58 20.24 1.36
C TRP A 17 8.03 19.75 1.28
N GLU A 18 8.99 20.63 1.54
CA GLU A 18 10.41 20.27 1.57
C GLU A 18 10.75 19.44 2.81
N LEU A 19 10.12 19.75 3.95
CA LEU A 19 10.24 18.94 5.17
C LEU A 19 9.70 17.53 4.95
N GLN A 20 8.56 17.39 4.28
CA GLN A 20 7.99 16.09 3.88
C GLN A 20 8.92 15.31 2.95
N ARG A 21 9.45 15.96 1.91
CA ARG A 21 10.43 15.36 1.00
C ARG A 21 11.64 14.85 1.76
N THR A 22 12.19 15.68 2.64
CA THR A 22 13.35 15.34 3.48
C THR A 22 13.07 14.16 4.40
N TYR A 23 11.87 14.11 5.02
CA TYR A 23 11.46 13.00 5.89
C TYR A 23 11.52 11.64 5.17
N TYR A 24 10.91 11.53 3.99
CA TYR A 24 10.92 10.29 3.22
C TYR A 24 12.31 9.96 2.65
N GLU A 25 13.07 10.95 2.18
CA GLU A 25 14.44 10.75 1.68
C GLU A 25 15.40 10.26 2.77
N GLN A 26 15.23 10.68 4.02
CA GLN A 26 16.07 10.25 5.15
C GLN A 26 15.71 8.87 5.68
N LEU A 27 14.41 8.54 5.80
CA LEU A 27 13.98 7.29 6.41
C LEU A 27 13.91 6.13 5.42
N GLY A 28 13.60 6.38 4.15
CA GLY A 28 13.31 5.32 3.18
C GLY A 28 12.24 4.36 3.71
N MET A 29 12.45 3.04 3.56
CA MET A 29 11.48 2.03 3.98
C MET A 29 11.19 2.03 5.49
N GLN A 30 12.03 2.69 6.30
CA GLN A 30 11.83 2.82 7.75
C GLN A 30 10.70 3.80 8.10
N ALA A 31 10.24 4.64 7.16
CA ALA A 31 9.09 5.53 7.37
C ALA A 31 7.79 4.77 7.70
N TRP A 32 7.73 3.49 7.35
CA TRP A 32 6.58 2.62 7.58
C TRP A 32 6.71 1.72 8.81
N ASN A 33 7.77 1.87 9.61
CA ASN A 33 7.91 1.12 10.85
C ASN A 33 6.97 1.63 11.94
N ASN A 34 6.49 0.72 12.79
CA ASN A 34 5.68 1.04 13.97
C ASN A 34 4.47 1.94 13.63
N ASP A 35 3.89 1.73 12.45
CA ASP A 35 2.74 2.48 11.93
C ASP A 35 2.92 4.02 11.94
N GLN A 36 4.15 4.51 11.81
CA GLN A 36 4.40 5.95 11.66
C GLN A 36 3.66 6.51 10.45
N VAL A 37 3.73 5.82 9.30
CA VAL A 37 2.89 6.10 8.14
C VAL A 37 1.88 4.95 7.97
N PRO A 38 0.57 5.21 8.18
CA PRO A 38 -0.46 4.20 7.97
C PRO A 38 -0.43 3.68 6.53
N GLN A 39 -0.35 2.37 6.35
CA GLN A 39 -0.21 1.75 5.02
C GLN A 39 -1.14 0.56 4.79
N TYR A 40 -1.71 -0.04 5.84
CA TYR A 40 -2.42 -1.32 5.72
C TYR A 40 -3.55 -1.28 4.68
N ILE A 41 -4.40 -0.26 4.75
CA ILE A 41 -5.58 -0.14 3.89
C ILE A 41 -5.24 -0.08 2.39
N THR A 42 -4.04 0.38 2.04
CA THR A 42 -3.53 0.45 0.66
C THR A 42 -2.50 -0.62 0.33
N SER A 43 -2.07 -1.45 1.29
CA SER A 43 -0.98 -2.43 1.16
C SER A 43 -1.30 -3.76 1.86
N ASN A 44 -2.29 -4.49 1.34
CA ASN A 44 -2.69 -5.82 1.82
C ASN A 44 -3.06 -6.76 0.64
N PRO A 45 -3.19 -8.09 0.86
CA PRO A 45 -3.50 -9.04 -0.22
C PRO A 45 -4.85 -8.78 -0.91
N MET A 46 -5.84 -8.25 -0.19
CA MET A 46 -7.15 -7.94 -0.76
C MET A 46 -7.03 -6.84 -1.83
N ILE A 47 -6.41 -5.69 -1.53
CA ILE A 47 -6.23 -4.63 -2.55
C ILE A 47 -5.25 -5.05 -3.65
N GLY A 48 -4.21 -5.82 -3.33
CA GLY A 48 -3.33 -6.42 -4.34
C GLY A 48 -4.09 -7.34 -5.33
N THR A 49 -5.08 -8.09 -4.83
CA THR A 49 -5.97 -8.90 -5.66
C THR A 49 -6.87 -8.05 -6.54
N VAL A 50 -7.46 -6.98 -6.00
CA VAL A 50 -8.24 -6.01 -6.79
C VAL A 50 -7.41 -5.47 -7.95
N TYR A 51 -6.16 -5.10 -7.70
CA TYR A 51 -5.28 -4.50 -8.70
C TYR A 51 -4.85 -5.52 -9.75
N ALA A 52 -4.57 -6.76 -9.33
CA ALA A 52 -4.28 -7.86 -10.25
C ALA A 52 -5.45 -8.16 -11.20
N GLU A 53 -6.69 -8.15 -10.70
CA GLU A 53 -7.91 -8.32 -11.52
C GLU A 53 -8.09 -7.17 -12.52
N MET A 54 -7.85 -5.92 -12.08
CA MET A 54 -7.90 -4.73 -12.95
C MET A 54 -6.85 -4.81 -14.07
N ILE A 55 -5.61 -5.15 -13.73
CA ILE A 55 -4.53 -5.31 -14.70
C ILE A 55 -4.84 -6.46 -15.66
N LEU A 56 -5.28 -7.62 -15.17
CA LEU A 56 -5.65 -8.75 -16.03
C LEU A 56 -6.76 -8.35 -17.01
N GLY A 57 -7.82 -7.69 -16.53
CA GLY A 57 -8.89 -7.19 -17.37
C GLY A 57 -8.36 -6.26 -18.47
N PHE A 58 -7.44 -5.37 -18.13
CA PHE A 58 -6.80 -4.51 -19.11
C PHE A 58 -5.98 -5.31 -20.14
N LEU A 59 -5.14 -6.25 -19.71
CA LEU A 59 -4.35 -7.09 -20.62
C LEU A 59 -5.26 -7.90 -21.57
N GLN A 60 -6.41 -8.38 -21.08
CA GLN A 60 -7.42 -9.06 -21.92
C GLN A 60 -8.01 -8.13 -22.97
N ASP A 61 -8.35 -6.88 -22.60
CA ASP A 61 -8.85 -5.88 -23.55
C ASP A 61 -7.79 -5.55 -24.62
N ARG A 62 -6.50 -5.47 -24.24
CA ARG A 62 -5.39 -5.27 -25.18
C ARG A 62 -5.24 -6.45 -26.14
N ALA A 63 -5.27 -7.67 -25.62
CA ALA A 63 -5.20 -8.89 -26.41
C ALA A 63 -6.37 -9.00 -27.41
N ALA A 64 -7.60 -8.69 -26.97
CA ALA A 64 -8.79 -8.70 -27.81
C ALA A 64 -8.71 -7.69 -28.98
N LYS A 65 -7.97 -6.60 -28.79
CA LYS A 65 -7.68 -5.60 -29.82
C LYS A 65 -6.45 -5.94 -30.68
N GLY A 66 -5.84 -7.12 -30.47
CA GLY A 66 -4.69 -7.62 -31.24
C GLY A 66 -3.32 -7.11 -30.77
N TYR A 67 -3.25 -6.41 -29.64
CA TYR A 67 -1.99 -5.89 -29.10
C TYR A 67 -1.34 -6.90 -28.13
N THR A 68 -0.60 -7.86 -28.66
CA THR A 68 -0.02 -8.98 -27.88
C THR A 68 1.51 -9.03 -27.84
N ALA A 69 2.20 -8.27 -28.70
CA ALA A 69 3.66 -8.36 -28.82
C ALA A 69 4.41 -7.40 -27.86
N GLU A 70 3.99 -6.13 -27.85
CA GLU A 70 4.66 -5.09 -27.06
C GLU A 70 4.21 -5.14 -25.59
N PRO A 71 5.14 -4.93 -24.63
CA PRO A 71 4.82 -4.99 -23.22
C PRO A 71 3.98 -3.78 -22.78
N VAL A 72 3.01 -4.04 -21.90
CA VAL A 72 2.34 -2.99 -21.12
C VAL A 72 3.24 -2.59 -19.95
N ILE A 73 3.58 -1.31 -19.84
CA ILE A 73 4.29 -0.78 -18.67
C ILE A 73 3.26 -0.45 -17.60
N ILE A 74 3.48 -0.99 -16.41
CA ILE A 74 2.70 -0.72 -15.19
C ILE A 74 3.62 0.06 -14.25
N LEU A 75 3.38 1.35 -14.09
CA LEU A 75 4.16 2.24 -13.23
C LEU A 75 3.44 2.45 -11.90
N GLU A 76 4.03 2.02 -10.80
CA GLU A 76 3.56 2.36 -9.45
C GLU A 76 4.31 3.60 -8.96
N LEU A 77 3.58 4.67 -8.68
CA LEU A 77 4.08 5.93 -8.12
C LEU A 77 4.03 5.87 -6.60
N GLY A 78 5.16 6.15 -5.95
CA GLY A 78 5.25 6.12 -4.49
C GLY A 78 5.03 4.71 -3.93
N ALA A 79 5.73 3.71 -4.46
CA ALA A 79 5.53 2.30 -4.07
C ALA A 79 5.91 1.99 -2.60
N GLY A 80 6.52 2.95 -1.90
CA GLY A 80 6.75 2.92 -0.46
C GLY A 80 7.57 1.72 0.01
N ALA A 81 7.01 0.89 0.88
CA ALA A 81 7.69 -0.32 1.34
C ALA A 81 7.74 -1.45 0.30
N GLY A 82 6.96 -1.36 -0.80
CA GLY A 82 6.90 -2.36 -1.87
C GLY A 82 5.93 -3.53 -1.64
N ARG A 83 5.19 -3.51 -0.51
CA ARG A 83 4.24 -4.59 -0.16
C ARG A 83 3.10 -4.71 -1.18
N LEU A 84 2.53 -3.60 -1.65
CA LEU A 84 1.47 -3.62 -2.68
C LEU A 84 1.97 -4.20 -4.00
N ALA A 85 3.15 -3.77 -4.46
CA ALA A 85 3.79 -4.28 -5.67
C ALA A 85 3.91 -5.81 -5.62
N PHE A 86 4.44 -6.34 -4.52
CA PHE A 86 4.60 -7.77 -4.31
C PHE A 86 3.26 -8.52 -4.36
N GLN A 87 2.26 -8.06 -3.59
CA GLN A 87 0.92 -8.67 -3.55
C GLN A 87 0.27 -8.67 -4.93
N THR A 88 0.36 -7.56 -5.66
CA THR A 88 -0.18 -7.41 -7.01
C THR A 88 0.53 -8.33 -8.00
N LEU A 89 1.86 -8.36 -7.99
CA LEU A 89 2.66 -9.19 -8.89
C LEU A 89 2.44 -10.68 -8.67
N GLN A 90 2.40 -11.12 -7.41
CA GLN A 90 2.10 -12.49 -7.06
C GLN A 90 0.71 -12.87 -7.57
N LYS A 91 -0.31 -12.08 -7.24
CA LYS A 91 -1.68 -12.41 -7.61
C LYS A 91 -1.92 -12.34 -9.12
N LEU A 92 -1.34 -11.36 -9.79
CA LEU A 92 -1.41 -11.23 -11.25
C LEU A 92 -0.77 -12.44 -11.94
N SER A 93 0.38 -12.89 -11.44
CA SER A 93 1.07 -14.08 -11.97
C SER A 93 0.23 -15.34 -11.83
N GLU A 94 -0.43 -15.53 -10.68
CA GLU A 94 -1.39 -16.62 -10.47
C GLU A 94 -2.55 -16.56 -11.45
N LEU A 95 -3.18 -15.38 -11.59
CA LEU A 95 -4.36 -15.19 -12.43
C LEU A 95 -4.03 -15.38 -13.91
N ILE A 96 -2.88 -14.88 -14.39
CA ILE A 96 -2.41 -15.09 -15.77
C ILE A 96 -2.17 -16.58 -16.03
N LYS A 97 -1.47 -17.27 -15.12
CA LYS A 97 -1.22 -18.71 -15.23
C LYS A 97 -2.52 -19.51 -15.23
N TYR A 98 -3.47 -19.15 -14.37
CA TYR A 98 -4.78 -19.79 -14.28
C TYR A 98 -5.62 -19.57 -15.54
N ALA A 99 -5.65 -18.34 -16.06
CA ALA A 99 -6.41 -18.01 -17.26
C ALA A 99 -5.89 -18.76 -18.49
N GLY A 100 -4.57 -18.96 -18.61
CA GLY A 100 -3.97 -19.80 -19.66
C GLY A 100 -4.24 -19.31 -21.09
N ILE A 101 -4.52 -18.01 -21.27
CA ILE A 101 -4.80 -17.37 -22.55
C ILE A 101 -3.63 -16.48 -23.00
N PRO A 102 -3.45 -16.24 -24.31
CA PRO A 102 -2.47 -15.28 -24.79
C PRO A 102 -2.81 -13.85 -24.32
N LEU A 103 -1.86 -13.21 -23.65
CA LEU A 103 -1.93 -11.83 -23.19
C LEU A 103 -0.65 -11.10 -23.65
N PRO A 104 -0.67 -9.77 -23.84
CA PRO A 104 0.58 -9.05 -23.99
C PRO A 104 1.48 -9.25 -22.76
N PRO A 105 2.82 -9.24 -22.95
CA PRO A 105 3.73 -9.19 -21.82
C PRO A 105 3.48 -7.89 -21.03
N PHE A 106 3.95 -7.85 -19.78
CA PHE A 106 3.93 -6.65 -18.97
C PHE A 106 5.28 -6.44 -18.29
N LYS A 107 5.55 -5.21 -17.88
CA LYS A 107 6.64 -4.87 -16.97
C LYS A 107 6.10 -3.93 -15.90
N TYR A 108 6.20 -4.38 -14.66
CA TYR A 108 5.91 -3.58 -13.48
C TYR A 108 7.14 -2.75 -13.13
N VAL A 109 6.95 -1.46 -12.89
CA VAL A 109 7.99 -0.50 -12.54
C VAL A 109 7.59 0.12 -11.21
N MET A 110 8.24 -0.30 -10.14
CA MET A 110 8.08 0.36 -8.84
C MET A 110 8.89 1.65 -8.87
N SER A 111 8.26 2.78 -8.52
CA SER A 111 8.93 4.06 -8.48
C SER A 111 8.72 4.82 -7.19
N ASP A 112 9.74 5.56 -6.79
CA ASP A 112 9.69 6.48 -5.68
C ASP A 112 10.66 7.65 -5.87
N LEU A 113 10.53 8.65 -5.01
CA LEU A 113 11.51 9.73 -4.91
C LEU A 113 12.73 9.33 -4.05
N PRO A 114 12.57 8.71 -2.85
CA PRO A 114 13.68 8.29 -2.00
C PRO A 114 14.50 7.14 -2.62
N LEU A 115 15.79 7.39 -2.86
CA LEU A 115 16.73 6.36 -3.35
C LEU A 115 16.89 5.19 -2.36
N LEU A 116 16.67 5.42 -1.06
CA LEU A 116 16.73 4.38 -0.05
C LEU A 116 15.63 3.32 -0.24
N ASN A 117 14.43 3.71 -0.70
CA ASN A 117 13.37 2.74 -1.03
C ASN A 117 13.81 1.83 -2.16
N ILE A 118 14.30 2.43 -3.25
CA ILE A 118 14.78 1.70 -4.43
C ILE A 118 15.90 0.72 -4.06
N THR A 119 16.86 1.17 -3.26
CA THR A 119 17.97 0.32 -2.78
C THR A 119 17.45 -0.86 -1.94
N GLY A 120 16.46 -0.60 -1.09
CA GLY A 120 15.80 -1.62 -0.29
C GLY A 120 15.09 -2.67 -1.15
N TRP A 121 14.30 -2.24 -2.13
CA TRP A 121 13.57 -3.15 -3.03
C TRP A 121 14.49 -4.04 -3.86
N GLN A 122 15.62 -3.50 -4.34
CA GLN A 122 16.62 -4.26 -5.10
C GLN A 122 17.23 -5.42 -4.30
N GLN A 123 17.24 -5.32 -2.97
CA GLN A 123 17.79 -6.32 -2.07
C GLN A 123 16.70 -7.21 -1.45
N HIS A 124 15.42 -6.91 -1.70
CA HIS A 124 14.31 -7.57 -1.03
C HIS A 124 14.11 -9.00 -1.53
N PRO A 125 14.23 -10.05 -0.69
CA PRO A 125 14.19 -11.45 -1.11
C PRO A 125 12.91 -11.83 -1.86
N ARG A 126 11.77 -11.23 -1.50
CA ARG A 126 10.47 -11.51 -2.15
C ARG A 126 10.30 -10.80 -3.51
N LEU A 127 11.13 -9.80 -3.84
CA LEU A 127 11.07 -9.08 -5.11
C LEU A 127 12.08 -9.61 -6.14
N ILE A 128 13.22 -10.13 -5.69
CA ILE A 128 14.28 -10.69 -6.55
C ILE A 128 13.73 -11.66 -7.62
N PRO A 129 12.85 -12.63 -7.30
CA PRO A 129 12.32 -13.54 -8.31
C PRO A 129 11.60 -12.85 -9.48
N PHE A 130 10.91 -11.73 -9.23
CA PHE A 130 10.22 -10.97 -10.28
C PHE A 130 11.20 -10.17 -11.14
N VAL A 131 12.29 -9.69 -10.55
CA VAL A 131 13.38 -9.03 -11.28
C VAL A 131 14.08 -10.04 -12.20
N GLU A 132 14.42 -11.23 -11.69
CA GLU A 132 15.05 -12.30 -12.47
C GLU A 132 14.17 -12.81 -13.62
N GLN A 133 12.85 -12.83 -13.42
CA GLN A 133 11.87 -13.13 -14.47
C GLN A 133 11.74 -12.01 -15.53
N GLY A 134 12.29 -10.82 -15.27
CA GLY A 134 12.23 -9.67 -16.16
C GLY A 134 10.89 -8.92 -16.14
N VAL A 135 10.00 -9.24 -15.19
CA VAL A 135 8.66 -8.63 -15.06
C VAL A 135 8.64 -7.45 -14.11
N LEU A 136 9.66 -7.28 -13.25
CA LEU A 136 9.81 -6.15 -12.34
C LEU A 136 11.09 -5.34 -12.65
N ASP A 137 10.96 -4.01 -12.61
CA ASP A 137 12.06 -3.04 -12.66
C ASP A 137 11.79 -1.90 -11.67
N PHE A 138 12.75 -1.00 -11.49
CA PHE A 138 12.67 0.10 -10.54
C PHE A 138 12.99 1.42 -11.21
N ALA A 139 12.43 2.53 -10.73
CA ALA A 139 12.79 3.87 -11.20
C ALA A 139 12.79 4.87 -10.04
N ARG A 140 13.71 5.83 -10.07
CA ARG A 140 13.51 7.07 -9.30
C ARG A 140 12.63 8.00 -10.13
N PHE A 141 11.59 8.55 -9.53
CA PHE A 141 10.68 9.46 -10.22
C PHE A 141 10.25 10.62 -9.33
N ASP A 142 10.48 11.85 -9.80
CA ASP A 142 10.00 13.08 -9.18
C ASP A 142 8.70 13.55 -9.86
N ALA A 143 7.59 13.43 -9.13
CA ALA A 143 6.24 13.80 -9.54
C ALA A 143 6.08 15.27 -9.96
N VAL A 144 7.01 16.15 -9.61
CA VAL A 144 6.96 17.58 -9.93
C VAL A 144 7.82 17.92 -11.15
N ALA A 145 8.90 17.17 -11.40
CA ALA A 145 9.92 17.55 -12.37
C ALA A 145 10.12 16.57 -13.54
N ASP A 146 9.98 15.27 -13.31
CA ASP A 146 10.44 14.28 -14.29
C ASP A 146 9.48 14.14 -15.47
N THR A 147 10.06 13.88 -16.65
CA THR A 147 9.37 13.73 -17.95
C THR A 147 9.70 12.41 -18.66
N GLU A 148 10.60 11.62 -18.08
CA GLU A 148 11.07 10.34 -18.60
C GLU A 148 11.27 9.37 -17.43
N LEU A 149 11.17 8.06 -17.67
CA LEU A 149 11.45 7.02 -16.67
C LEU A 149 12.81 6.41 -16.95
N LYS A 150 13.73 6.51 -15.97
CA LYS A 150 15.05 5.87 -16.02
C LYS A 150 15.01 4.59 -15.21
N LEU A 151 14.97 3.46 -15.89
CA LEU A 151 14.88 2.16 -15.26
C LEU A 151 16.25 1.76 -14.70
N VAL A 152 16.27 1.39 -13.43
CA VAL A 152 17.49 1.17 -12.65
C VAL A 152 18.07 -0.21 -12.96
N HIS A 153 17.24 -1.25 -13.06
CA HIS A 153 17.74 -2.61 -13.28
C HIS A 153 18.08 -2.85 -14.75
N SER A 154 17.18 -2.52 -15.67
CA SER A 154 17.44 -2.71 -17.11
C SER A 154 18.33 -1.64 -17.75
N GLY A 155 18.49 -0.48 -17.12
CA GLY A 155 19.18 0.67 -17.70
C GLY A 155 18.44 1.35 -18.86
N ALA A 156 17.22 0.91 -19.17
CA ALA A 156 16.40 1.51 -20.22
C ALA A 156 15.88 2.88 -19.80
N VAL A 157 15.64 3.75 -20.79
CA VAL A 157 15.02 5.06 -20.57
C VAL A 157 13.78 5.15 -21.43
N ILE A 158 12.61 5.32 -20.79
CA ILE A 158 11.33 5.51 -21.46
C ILE A 158 11.07 7.01 -21.57
N ARG A 159 11.07 7.52 -22.80
CA ARG A 159 10.86 8.93 -23.13
C ARG A 159 9.46 9.17 -23.69
N PRO A 160 9.05 10.45 -23.83
CA PRO A 160 7.81 10.80 -24.50
C PRO A 160 7.65 10.12 -25.87
N GLY A 161 6.58 9.36 -26.03
CA GLY A 161 6.24 8.63 -27.24
C GLY A 161 6.99 7.32 -27.44
N ASP A 162 7.74 6.81 -26.46
CA ASP A 162 8.43 5.51 -26.60
C ASP A 162 7.46 4.32 -26.45
N LEU A 163 6.40 4.45 -25.65
CA LEU A 163 5.46 3.36 -25.41
C LEU A 163 4.41 3.25 -26.52
N ALA A 164 4.35 2.06 -27.14
CA ALA A 164 3.32 1.72 -28.12
C ALA A 164 1.99 1.30 -27.47
N GLN A 165 2.07 0.68 -26.29
CA GLN A 165 0.91 0.35 -25.44
C GLN A 165 0.60 1.53 -24.50
N PRO A 166 -0.63 1.63 -23.98
CA PRO A 166 -0.92 2.55 -22.90
C PRO A 166 -0.05 2.32 -21.67
N LEU A 167 0.26 3.40 -20.97
CA LEU A 167 0.87 3.34 -19.65
C LEU A 167 -0.23 3.04 -18.62
N LEU A 168 -0.08 1.99 -17.81
CA LEU A 168 -0.92 1.79 -16.64
C LEU A 168 -0.20 2.38 -15.43
N VAL A 169 -0.82 3.34 -14.75
CA VAL A 169 -0.29 4.03 -13.59
C VAL A 169 -1.05 3.57 -12.35
N ILE A 170 -0.33 3.22 -11.29
CA ILE A 170 -0.84 2.97 -9.95
C ILE A 170 -0.36 4.09 -9.04
N ALA A 171 -1.23 4.67 -8.23
CA ALA A 171 -0.88 5.77 -7.32
C ALA A 171 -1.70 5.66 -6.01
N ASN A 172 -1.20 4.95 -5.00
CA ASN A 172 -1.90 4.80 -3.73
C ASN A 172 -1.28 5.70 -2.66
N TYR A 173 -2.10 6.45 -1.91
CA TYR A 173 -1.62 7.43 -0.91
C TYR A 173 -0.51 8.32 -1.47
N PHE A 174 -0.71 8.73 -2.72
CA PHE A 174 0.28 9.46 -3.50
C PHE A 174 -0.19 10.89 -3.73
N PHE A 175 -1.45 11.07 -4.16
CA PHE A 175 -1.97 12.38 -4.48
C PHE A 175 -2.30 13.20 -3.22
N ASP A 176 -2.57 12.55 -2.08
CA ASP A 176 -2.69 13.22 -0.78
C ASP A 176 -1.35 13.73 -0.22
N SER A 177 -0.24 13.26 -0.78
CA SER A 177 1.11 13.42 -0.24
C SER A 177 2.06 14.18 -1.17
N ILE A 178 1.58 14.65 -2.32
CA ILE A 178 2.33 15.56 -3.19
C ILE A 178 1.83 17.00 -3.04
N GLN A 179 2.66 17.94 -3.48
CA GLN A 179 2.40 19.37 -3.43
C GLN A 179 1.05 19.74 -4.05
N GLN A 180 0.25 20.54 -3.32
CA GLN A 180 -1.05 21.05 -3.78
C GLN A 180 -1.12 22.55 -3.53
N GLU A 181 -1.91 23.26 -4.35
CA GLU A 181 -2.37 24.60 -4.01
C GLU A 181 -3.57 24.52 -3.06
N LEU A 182 -3.79 25.59 -2.31
CA LEU A 182 -5.00 25.76 -1.51
C LEU A 182 -5.71 27.01 -2.02
N LEU A 183 -6.82 26.80 -2.72
CA LEU A 183 -7.67 27.86 -3.24
C LEU A 183 -8.85 28.07 -2.29
N TYR A 184 -9.31 29.31 -2.19
CA TYR A 184 -10.58 29.64 -1.55
C TYR A 184 -11.49 30.29 -2.58
N VAL A 185 -12.71 29.78 -2.69
CA VAL A 185 -13.73 30.27 -3.62
C VAL A 185 -14.82 30.97 -2.82
N ASP A 186 -15.04 32.25 -3.10
CA ASP A 186 -16.05 33.07 -2.43
C ASP A 186 -16.51 34.24 -3.30
N GLU A 187 -17.80 34.56 -3.26
CA GLU A 187 -18.47 35.55 -4.10
C GLU A 187 -18.11 35.46 -5.59
N GLY A 188 -17.99 34.24 -6.12
CA GLY A 188 -17.58 33.99 -7.51
C GLY A 188 -16.15 34.46 -7.84
N LYS A 189 -15.25 34.55 -6.86
CA LYS A 189 -13.83 34.92 -7.05
C LYS A 189 -12.93 33.84 -6.49
N ILE A 190 -11.75 33.72 -7.09
CA ILE A 190 -10.69 32.82 -6.61
C ILE A 190 -9.68 33.59 -5.74
N PHE A 191 -9.39 33.03 -4.57
CA PHE A 191 -8.34 33.48 -3.68
C PHE A 191 -7.29 32.37 -3.56
N ASP A 192 -6.02 32.77 -3.47
CA ASP A 192 -4.93 31.88 -3.08
C ASP A 192 -4.79 31.95 -1.56
N CYS A 193 -4.63 30.80 -0.92
CA CYS A 193 -4.41 30.72 0.51
C CYS A 193 -2.90 30.72 0.78
N GLU A 194 -2.41 31.80 1.35
CA GLU A 194 -1.09 31.87 1.94
C GLU A 194 -1.11 31.28 3.36
N VAL A 195 0.00 30.69 3.78
CA VAL A 195 0.18 30.12 5.11
C VAL A 195 1.37 30.76 5.81
N SER A 196 1.18 31.11 7.08
CA SER A 196 2.27 31.38 8.02
C SER A 196 2.37 30.22 9.02
N LEU A 197 3.58 29.70 9.23
CA LEU A 197 3.81 28.54 10.09
C LEU A 197 4.29 28.97 11.47
N LYS A 198 3.55 28.61 12.52
CA LYS A 198 4.02 28.76 13.91
C LYS A 198 4.80 27.51 14.29
N TYR A 199 6.11 27.69 14.49
CA TYR A 199 7.02 26.63 14.91
C TYR A 199 7.02 26.46 16.44
N PRO A 200 7.27 25.24 16.94
CA PRO A 200 7.43 25.00 18.37
C PRO A 200 8.68 25.72 18.93
N GLU A 201 8.63 26.17 20.20
CA GLU A 201 9.71 26.97 20.84
C GLU A 201 11.09 26.28 20.84
N ARG A 202 11.16 24.96 20.65
CA ARG A 202 12.40 24.16 20.66
C ARG A 202 12.74 23.53 19.31
N ALA A 203 12.20 24.08 18.20
CA ALA A 203 12.37 23.53 16.85
C ALA A 203 13.83 23.23 16.48
N ASP A 204 14.78 24.08 16.88
CA ASP A 204 16.22 23.93 16.61
C ASP A 204 16.85 22.66 17.23
N THR A 205 16.17 22.03 18.19
CA THR A 205 16.63 20.84 18.91
C THR A 205 15.79 19.60 18.63
N MET A 206 14.76 19.73 17.80
CA MET A 206 13.81 18.66 17.46
C MET A 206 14.18 18.01 16.13
N THR A 207 13.79 16.75 15.95
CA THR A 207 13.87 16.06 14.65
C THR A 207 12.85 16.63 13.66
N THR A 208 13.06 16.43 12.35
CA THR A 208 12.11 16.89 11.31
C THR A 208 10.70 16.38 11.53
N SER A 209 10.53 15.11 11.96
CA SER A 209 9.24 14.52 12.27
C SER A 209 8.53 15.23 13.45
N GLU A 210 9.28 15.53 14.51
CA GLU A 210 8.74 16.25 15.68
C GLU A 210 8.36 17.70 15.33
N VAL A 211 9.16 18.39 14.53
CA VAL A 211 8.84 19.74 14.04
C VAL A 211 7.58 19.70 13.18
N LEU A 212 7.48 18.77 12.23
CA LEU A 212 6.30 18.59 11.39
C LEU A 212 5.04 18.32 12.23
N ARG A 213 5.16 17.59 13.34
CA ARG A 213 4.03 17.25 14.20
C ARG A 213 3.44 18.44 14.95
N ASP A 214 4.27 19.41 15.33
CA ASP A 214 3.89 20.47 16.25
C ASP A 214 3.73 21.85 15.53
N ILE A 215 3.83 21.89 14.20
CA ILE A 215 3.59 23.10 13.38
C ILE A 215 2.09 23.42 13.31
N VAL A 216 1.74 24.68 13.57
CA VAL A 216 0.36 25.17 13.42
C VAL A 216 0.28 26.16 12.25
N PRO A 217 -0.52 25.88 11.19
CA PRO A 217 -0.72 26.80 10.09
C PRO A 217 -1.73 27.90 10.45
N GLU A 218 -1.48 29.11 9.97
CA GLU A 218 -2.45 30.21 9.96
C GLU A 218 -2.63 30.67 8.51
N TYR A 219 -3.89 30.66 8.05
CA TYR A 219 -4.25 30.90 6.66
C TYR A 219 -4.63 32.36 6.40
N HIS A 220 -4.17 32.88 5.27
CA HIS A 220 -4.40 34.26 4.81
C HIS A 220 -4.87 34.21 3.35
N TYR A 221 -5.87 35.00 3.00
CA TYR A 221 -6.50 34.94 1.68
C TYR A 221 -6.08 36.13 0.82
N VAL A 222 -5.56 35.85 -0.37
CA VAL A 222 -5.14 36.87 -1.33
C VAL A 222 -5.88 36.67 -2.64
N ARG A 223 -6.49 37.72 -3.18
CA ARG A 223 -7.20 37.64 -4.45
C ARG A 223 -6.25 37.18 -5.56
N ALA A 224 -6.58 36.09 -6.24
CA ALA A 224 -5.72 35.44 -7.21
C ALA A 224 -6.37 35.35 -8.59
N ALA A 225 -6.52 36.51 -9.25
CA ALA A 225 -7.14 36.61 -10.57
C ALA A 225 -6.39 35.80 -11.66
N ALA A 226 -5.11 35.51 -11.47
CA ALA A 226 -4.30 34.73 -12.42
C ALA A 226 -4.88 33.33 -12.71
N TYR A 227 -5.59 32.70 -11.76
CA TYR A 227 -6.23 31.40 -11.98
C TYR A 227 -7.46 31.46 -12.89
N GLU A 228 -8.01 32.66 -13.09
CA GLU A 228 -9.20 32.90 -13.92
C GLU A 228 -8.84 33.27 -15.36
N GLU A 229 -7.56 33.55 -15.62
CA GLU A 229 -7.07 33.93 -16.94
C GLU A 229 -7.18 32.75 -17.92
N PRO A 230 -7.62 32.97 -19.18
CA PRO A 230 -7.80 31.90 -20.17
C PRO A 230 -6.54 31.06 -20.45
N ASP A 231 -5.36 31.62 -20.22
CA ASP A 231 -4.07 30.96 -20.48
C ASP A 231 -3.61 30.08 -19.29
N TYR A 232 -4.31 30.07 -18.16
CA TYR A 232 -3.98 29.17 -17.05
C TYR A 232 -4.23 27.70 -17.45
N PRO A 233 -3.25 26.77 -17.30
CA PRO A 233 -3.36 25.41 -17.87
C PRO A 233 -4.55 24.58 -17.41
N PHE A 234 -5.13 24.91 -16.25
CA PHE A 234 -6.26 24.21 -15.65
C PHE A 234 -7.47 25.14 -15.44
N GLN A 235 -7.57 26.20 -16.25
CA GLN A 235 -8.61 27.24 -16.14
C GLN A 235 -10.02 26.65 -16.14
N GLU A 236 -10.28 25.61 -16.92
CA GLU A 236 -11.60 24.97 -17.00
C GLU A 236 -12.05 24.38 -15.66
N VAL A 237 -11.14 23.82 -14.87
CA VAL A 237 -11.42 23.23 -13.55
C VAL A 237 -11.65 24.33 -12.53
N VAL A 238 -10.77 25.34 -12.53
CA VAL A 238 -10.90 26.50 -11.63
C VAL A 238 -12.21 27.22 -11.91
N SER A 239 -12.53 27.47 -13.18
CA SER A 239 -13.77 28.13 -13.57
C SER A 239 -14.98 27.30 -13.18
N PHE A 240 -14.92 25.97 -13.29
CA PHE A 240 -15.99 25.11 -12.78
C PHE A 240 -16.23 25.33 -11.29
N TYR A 241 -15.18 25.29 -10.46
CA TYR A 241 -15.32 25.53 -9.03
C TYR A 241 -15.80 26.96 -8.71
N GLN A 242 -15.30 27.97 -9.42
CA GLN A 242 -15.74 29.36 -9.30
C GLN A 242 -17.26 29.53 -9.47
N HIS A 243 -17.88 28.72 -10.33
CA HIS A 243 -19.32 28.82 -10.63
C HIS A 243 -20.20 27.95 -9.74
N HIS A 244 -19.64 26.89 -9.12
CA HIS A 244 -20.43 25.88 -8.42
C HIS A 244 -20.18 25.83 -6.91
N LEU A 245 -19.09 26.42 -6.44
CA LEU A 245 -18.73 26.45 -5.02
C LEU A 245 -18.75 27.88 -4.50
N GLU A 246 -19.07 28.02 -3.22
CA GLU A 246 -19.11 29.28 -2.49
C GLU A 246 -18.59 29.00 -1.07
N ASP A 247 -17.87 29.94 -0.48
CA ASP A 247 -17.26 29.82 0.85
C ASP A 247 -16.53 28.48 1.06
N SER A 248 -15.72 28.07 0.08
CA SER A 248 -15.17 26.71 0.02
C SER A 248 -13.66 26.69 -0.17
N HIS A 249 -12.95 25.89 0.62
CA HIS A 249 -11.51 25.64 0.49
C HIS A 249 -11.25 24.40 -0.37
N ILE A 250 -10.46 24.58 -1.43
CA ILE A 250 -10.15 23.56 -2.42
C ILE A 250 -8.66 23.29 -2.41
N LEU A 251 -8.31 22.06 -2.03
CA LEU A 251 -7.00 21.50 -2.29
C LEU A 251 -6.90 21.25 -3.80
N PHE A 252 -6.28 22.18 -4.53
CA PHE A 252 -6.24 22.14 -5.97
C PHE A 252 -5.02 21.35 -6.44
N PRO A 253 -5.17 20.33 -7.29
CA PRO A 253 -4.11 19.35 -7.53
C PRO A 253 -3.28 19.68 -8.78
N ALA A 254 -2.77 20.90 -8.94
CA ALA A 254 -2.07 21.28 -10.18
C ALA A 254 -0.81 20.43 -10.43
N ALA A 255 -0.09 20.03 -9.37
CA ALA A 255 1.06 19.13 -9.49
C ALA A 255 0.64 17.73 -9.98
N ALA A 256 -0.48 17.19 -9.48
CA ALA A 256 -1.01 15.90 -9.91
C ALA A 256 -1.43 15.92 -11.39
N LEU A 257 -2.20 16.94 -11.79
CA LEU A 257 -2.63 17.13 -13.18
C LEU A 257 -1.42 17.25 -14.11
N SER A 258 -0.44 18.07 -13.73
CA SER A 258 0.80 18.25 -14.49
C SER A 258 1.61 16.95 -14.57
N CYS A 259 1.68 16.16 -13.49
CA CYS A 259 2.35 14.87 -13.48
C CYS A 259 1.71 13.90 -14.47
N MET A 260 0.38 13.75 -14.42
CA MET A 260 -0.35 12.86 -15.31
C MET A 260 -0.27 13.30 -16.78
N GLU A 261 -0.27 14.61 -17.08
CA GLU A 261 0.00 15.12 -18.42
C GLU A 261 1.39 14.76 -18.95
N ARG A 262 2.42 14.73 -18.08
CA ARG A 262 3.77 14.30 -18.48
C ARG A 262 3.85 12.80 -18.67
N LEU A 263 3.17 12.03 -17.82
CA LEU A 263 3.12 10.57 -17.93
C LEU A 263 2.33 10.10 -19.16
N ASP A 264 1.21 10.76 -19.50
CA ASP A 264 0.43 10.51 -20.72
C ASP A 264 1.33 10.54 -21.96
N ARG A 265 2.23 11.53 -22.02
CA ARG A 265 3.15 11.73 -23.14
C ARG A 265 4.15 10.59 -23.33
N LEU A 266 4.40 9.74 -22.33
CA LEU A 266 5.27 8.55 -22.49
C LEU A 266 4.68 7.54 -23.48
N SER A 267 3.35 7.54 -23.65
CA SER A 267 2.60 6.62 -24.48
C SER A 267 2.01 7.31 -25.70
N ARG A 268 1.98 6.61 -26.83
CA ARG A 268 1.27 7.06 -28.04
C ARG A 268 -0.23 6.76 -28.00
N THR A 269 -0.69 6.03 -26.99
CA THR A 269 -2.04 5.44 -26.93
C THR A 269 -2.83 5.94 -25.70
N GLY A 270 -2.20 6.72 -24.83
CA GLY A 270 -2.80 7.25 -23.60
C GLY A 270 -2.38 6.49 -22.34
N PHE A 271 -3.12 6.68 -21.25
CA PHE A 271 -2.87 6.03 -19.96
C PHE A 271 -4.14 5.47 -19.31
N ILE A 272 -3.93 4.57 -18.36
CA ILE A 272 -4.90 4.18 -17.34
C ILE A 272 -4.33 4.60 -15.99
N LEU A 273 -5.14 5.22 -15.15
CA LEU A 273 -4.78 5.48 -13.75
C LEU A 273 -5.66 4.60 -12.86
N LEU A 274 -5.03 3.89 -11.93
CA LEU A 274 -5.67 3.22 -10.81
C LEU A 274 -5.11 3.82 -9.52
N THR A 275 -5.97 4.40 -8.72
CA THR A 275 -5.54 5.22 -7.58
C THR A 275 -6.44 4.97 -6.39
N ALA A 276 -5.86 4.90 -5.20
CA ALA A 276 -6.59 4.70 -3.96
C ALA A 276 -6.04 5.65 -2.89
N ASP A 277 -6.88 6.59 -2.47
CA ASP A 277 -6.43 7.65 -1.57
C ASP A 277 -7.53 8.11 -0.62
N LYS A 278 -7.14 8.82 0.44
CA LYS A 278 -8.05 9.69 1.17
C LYS A 278 -8.39 10.87 0.27
N GLY A 279 -9.32 10.64 -0.65
CA GLY A 279 -9.63 11.60 -1.69
C GLY A 279 -11.10 11.66 -2.02
N ASP A 280 -11.54 12.78 -2.58
CA ASP A 280 -12.93 13.05 -2.86
C ASP A 280 -13.20 13.27 -4.35
N HIS A 281 -14.06 12.43 -4.93
CA HIS A 281 -14.50 12.52 -6.33
C HIS A 281 -15.83 13.26 -6.48
N ARG A 282 -16.51 13.53 -5.37
CA ARG A 282 -17.85 14.11 -5.28
C ARG A 282 -17.77 15.61 -5.05
N LEU A 283 -18.45 16.40 -5.88
CA LEU A 283 -18.44 17.87 -5.74
C LEU A 283 -19.03 18.32 -4.40
N GLU A 284 -20.07 17.63 -3.94
CA GLU A 284 -20.78 17.93 -2.70
C GLU A 284 -19.88 17.84 -1.45
N ASN A 285 -18.79 17.06 -1.52
CA ASN A 285 -17.83 16.96 -0.42
C ASN A 285 -16.85 18.13 -0.39
N TRP A 286 -16.81 18.97 -1.42
CA TRP A 286 -16.01 20.19 -1.49
C TRP A 286 -16.79 21.46 -1.12
N GLU A 287 -18.11 21.38 -1.01
CA GLU A 287 -18.97 22.50 -0.63
C GLU A 287 -18.76 22.89 0.83
N PHE A 288 -18.56 24.19 1.09
CA PHE A 288 -18.37 24.79 2.41
C PHE A 288 -17.23 24.17 3.22
N LEU A 289 -16.22 23.61 2.54
CA LEU A 289 -15.08 23.04 3.22
C LEU A 289 -14.26 24.13 3.92
N GLU A 290 -13.96 23.85 5.18
CA GLU A 290 -13.01 24.58 6.00
C GLU A 290 -11.56 24.34 5.51
N PRO A 291 -10.60 25.23 5.84
CA PRO A 291 -9.22 25.02 5.45
C PRO A 291 -8.65 23.73 6.07
N PRO A 292 -7.70 23.06 5.38
CA PRO A 292 -7.20 21.76 5.80
C PRO A 292 -6.51 21.85 7.16
N LYS A 293 -6.72 20.82 7.99
CA LYS A 293 -5.89 20.56 9.16
C LYS A 293 -4.74 19.68 8.71
N LEU A 294 -3.51 20.07 9.03
CA LEU A 294 -2.36 19.19 8.82
C LEU A 294 -2.49 18.02 9.80
N MET A 295 -2.62 16.80 9.29
CA MET A 295 -2.59 15.58 10.10
C MET A 295 -1.12 15.24 10.37
N HIS A 296 -0.78 14.97 11.64
CA HIS A 296 0.59 14.97 12.12
C HIS A 296 1.04 13.57 12.55
N HIS A 297 1.38 12.70 11.58
CA HIS A 297 1.90 11.34 11.85
C HIS A 297 3.41 11.21 11.56
N GLY A 298 4.14 12.34 11.49
CA GLY A 298 5.54 12.39 11.04
C GLY A 298 5.68 12.71 9.55
N SER A 299 4.59 12.57 8.78
CA SER A 299 4.37 13.13 7.45
C SER A 299 3.02 13.87 7.40
N ILE A 300 2.77 14.64 6.31
CA ILE A 300 1.52 15.34 6.06
C ILE A 300 0.71 14.54 5.04
N SER A 301 -0.56 14.27 5.38
CA SER A 301 -1.56 13.73 4.46
C SER A 301 -2.72 14.71 4.36
N LEU A 302 -3.04 15.10 3.13
CA LEU A 302 -4.16 15.98 2.79
C LEU A 302 -5.33 15.17 2.20
N THR A 303 -6.33 15.84 1.62
CA THR A 303 -7.37 15.16 0.83
C THR A 303 -7.00 15.24 -0.64
N ALA A 304 -6.88 14.09 -1.31
CA ALA A 304 -6.67 14.06 -2.76
C ALA A 304 -7.92 14.54 -3.52
N ASN A 305 -7.74 15.47 -4.46
CA ASN A 305 -8.86 16.04 -5.21
C ASN A 305 -9.16 15.26 -6.50
N TYR A 306 -9.79 14.11 -6.34
CA TYR A 306 -10.22 13.27 -7.46
C TYR A 306 -11.30 13.93 -8.32
N HIS A 307 -12.12 14.83 -7.75
CA HIS A 307 -13.11 15.58 -8.54
C HIS A 307 -12.41 16.44 -9.60
N ALA A 308 -11.39 17.21 -9.22
CA ALA A 308 -10.62 18.05 -10.15
C ALA A 308 -9.94 17.21 -11.23
N MET A 309 -9.32 16.08 -10.84
CA MET A 309 -8.68 15.16 -11.77
C MET A 309 -9.69 14.55 -12.75
N GLN A 310 -10.81 14.04 -12.24
CA GLN A 310 -11.90 13.50 -13.05
C GLN A 310 -12.40 14.55 -14.04
N TYR A 311 -12.80 15.72 -13.55
CA TYR A 311 -13.37 16.77 -14.38
C TYR A 311 -12.41 17.17 -15.52
N TYR A 312 -11.13 17.37 -15.22
CA TYR A 312 -10.11 17.76 -16.19
C TYR A 312 -9.96 16.73 -17.32
N PHE A 313 -9.75 15.45 -16.97
CA PHE A 313 -9.50 14.43 -17.98
C PHE A 313 -10.75 14.01 -18.74
N GLU A 314 -11.95 14.13 -18.15
CA GLU A 314 -13.21 13.91 -18.86
C GLU A 314 -13.46 14.95 -19.95
N GLN A 315 -13.02 16.21 -19.77
CA GLN A 315 -13.04 17.21 -20.86
C GLN A 315 -12.16 16.80 -22.05
N LYS A 316 -11.17 15.93 -21.81
CA LYS A 316 -10.26 15.39 -22.83
C LYS A 316 -10.69 14.02 -23.37
N GLY A 317 -11.85 13.51 -22.94
CA GLY A 317 -12.42 12.27 -23.42
C GLY A 317 -12.06 11.02 -22.60
N ALA A 318 -11.50 11.19 -21.38
CA ALA A 318 -11.35 10.09 -20.46
C ALA A 318 -12.71 9.57 -19.98
N GLN A 319 -12.76 8.31 -19.56
CA GLN A 319 -13.84 7.75 -18.76
C GLN A 319 -13.33 7.46 -17.35
N THR A 320 -13.99 8.00 -16.34
CA THR A 320 -13.67 7.72 -14.94
C THR A 320 -14.67 6.73 -14.35
N LEU A 321 -14.15 5.74 -13.64
CA LEU A 321 -14.91 4.77 -12.87
C LEU A 321 -14.73 5.11 -11.39
N THR A 322 -15.85 5.38 -10.73
CA THR A 322 -15.95 5.68 -9.30
C THR A 322 -17.05 4.83 -8.67
N THR A 323 -17.06 4.70 -7.35
CA THR A 323 -18.15 3.99 -6.66
C THR A 323 -19.42 4.85 -6.62
N PRO A 324 -20.61 4.27 -6.91
CA PRO A 324 -21.88 5.00 -6.82
C PRO A 324 -22.32 5.20 -5.36
N HIS A 325 -21.90 4.31 -4.46
CA HIS A 325 -22.09 4.43 -3.02
C HIS A 325 -21.01 5.33 -2.40
N HIS A 326 -21.26 5.82 -1.19
CA HIS A 326 -20.28 6.62 -0.44
C HIS A 326 -19.19 5.73 0.14
N TYR A 327 -17.95 6.17 0.04
CA TYR A 327 -16.78 5.61 0.72
C TYR A 327 -16.60 6.28 2.08
N LYS A 328 -15.80 5.67 2.95
CA LYS A 328 -15.51 6.18 4.30
C LYS A 328 -14.03 6.40 4.57
N ASN A 329 -13.18 5.44 4.22
CA ASN A 329 -11.77 5.43 4.60
C ASN A 329 -10.85 5.52 3.38
N LEU A 330 -11.24 4.90 2.27
CA LEU A 330 -10.46 4.86 1.03
C LEU A 330 -11.35 5.07 -0.19
N ASN A 331 -10.98 5.98 -1.07
CA ASN A 331 -11.65 6.15 -2.35
C ASN A 331 -10.76 5.59 -3.46
N VAL A 332 -11.26 4.55 -4.13
CA VAL A 332 -10.57 3.89 -5.25
C VAL A 332 -11.18 4.40 -6.55
N VAL A 333 -10.35 4.95 -7.42
CA VAL A 333 -10.76 5.53 -8.70
C VAL A 333 -9.96 4.89 -9.82
N CYS A 334 -10.62 4.59 -10.94
CA CYS A 334 -9.95 4.17 -12.17
C CYS A 334 -10.30 5.11 -13.33
N MET A 335 -9.29 5.67 -14.00
CA MET A 335 -9.48 6.59 -15.13
C MET A 335 -8.87 6.00 -16.39
N LEU A 336 -9.66 5.97 -17.46
CA LEU A 336 -9.29 5.47 -18.77
C LEU A 336 -9.12 6.64 -19.74
N MET A 337 -7.91 7.19 -19.83
CA MET A 337 -7.55 8.20 -20.83
C MET A 337 -7.07 7.51 -22.10
N LEU A 338 -8.02 6.90 -22.82
CA LEU A 338 -7.76 6.01 -23.95
C LEU A 338 -8.71 6.31 -25.10
N LYS A 339 -8.31 5.91 -26.32
CA LYS A 339 -9.26 5.89 -27.44
C LYS A 339 -10.37 4.86 -27.18
N ASP A 340 -11.62 5.32 -27.24
CA ASP A 340 -12.82 4.50 -27.03
C ASP A 340 -12.76 3.74 -25.69
N PRO A 341 -12.83 4.47 -24.56
CA PRO A 341 -12.66 3.88 -23.23
C PRO A 341 -13.73 2.80 -22.94
N ASP A 342 -14.95 2.97 -23.45
CA ASP A 342 -16.05 2.01 -23.30
C ASP A 342 -15.75 0.62 -23.87
N ALA A 343 -14.86 0.54 -24.86
CA ALA A 343 -14.41 -0.72 -25.46
C ALA A 343 -13.38 -1.49 -24.60
N HIS A 344 -13.04 -1.00 -23.40
CA HIS A 344 -12.23 -1.73 -22.41
C HIS A 344 -13.16 -2.47 -21.44
N VAL A 345 -13.88 -3.44 -21.99
CA VAL A 345 -14.99 -4.12 -21.31
C VAL A 345 -14.49 -4.92 -20.12
N GLN A 346 -13.38 -5.64 -20.24
CA GLN A 346 -12.86 -6.47 -19.15
C GLN A 346 -12.34 -5.62 -18.00
N THR A 347 -11.69 -4.49 -18.30
CA THR A 347 -11.26 -3.51 -17.30
C THR A 347 -12.44 -2.95 -16.50
N ARG A 348 -13.50 -2.51 -17.19
CA ARG A 348 -14.72 -2.00 -16.54
C ARG A 348 -15.45 -3.05 -15.73
N LEU A 349 -15.51 -4.29 -16.21
CA LEU A 349 -16.09 -5.41 -15.47
C LEU A 349 -15.26 -5.78 -14.23
N ALA A 350 -13.93 -5.73 -14.32
CA ALA A 350 -13.06 -5.93 -13.16
C ALA A 350 -13.32 -4.87 -12.09
N TYR A 351 -13.40 -3.60 -12.47
CA TYR A 351 -13.71 -2.50 -11.54
C TYR A 351 -15.05 -2.72 -10.84
N ARG A 352 -16.08 -3.07 -11.61
CA ARG A 352 -17.41 -3.34 -11.07
C ARG A 352 -17.40 -4.48 -10.06
N ARG A 353 -16.66 -5.55 -10.31
CA ARG A 353 -16.64 -6.74 -9.45
C ARG A 353 -15.80 -6.53 -8.19
N SER A 354 -14.66 -5.85 -8.32
CA SER A 354 -13.60 -5.82 -7.31
C SER A 354 -13.49 -4.49 -6.57
N VAL A 355 -14.19 -3.44 -7.03
CA VAL A 355 -14.24 -2.13 -6.37
C VAL A 355 -15.69 -1.72 -6.11
N GLU A 356 -16.54 -1.69 -7.13
CA GLU A 356 -17.91 -1.16 -7.01
C GLU A 356 -18.84 -2.03 -6.15
N ARG A 357 -18.72 -3.36 -6.27
CA ARG A 357 -19.62 -4.30 -5.58
C ARG A 357 -19.22 -4.55 -4.13
N PHE A 358 -17.94 -4.74 -3.90
CA PHE A 358 -17.30 -4.95 -2.60
C PHE A 358 -15.82 -4.66 -2.79
N GLY A 359 -15.40 -3.47 -2.36
CA GLY A 359 -14.07 -2.96 -2.64
C GLY A 359 -13.16 -2.88 -1.41
N PRO A 360 -11.96 -2.30 -1.58
CA PRO A 360 -11.02 -2.13 -0.49
C PRO A 360 -11.55 -1.37 0.73
N ASP A 361 -12.39 -0.36 0.51
CA ASP A 361 -13.00 0.42 1.59
C ASP A 361 -14.05 -0.38 2.39
N ASP A 362 -14.85 -1.20 1.73
CA ASP A 362 -15.83 -2.08 2.37
C ASP A 362 -15.11 -3.12 3.24
N PHE A 363 -14.09 -3.77 2.68
CA PHE A 363 -13.28 -4.74 3.42
C PHE A 363 -12.62 -4.12 4.64
N PHE A 364 -12.01 -2.94 4.49
CA PHE A 364 -11.37 -2.26 5.62
C PHE A 364 -12.40 -1.86 6.69
N SER A 365 -13.58 -1.40 6.29
CA SER A 365 -14.67 -1.11 7.23
C SER A 365 -15.11 -2.35 8.00
N MET A 366 -15.16 -3.52 7.35
CA MET A 366 -15.43 -4.80 8.02
C MET A 366 -14.27 -5.24 8.92
N LYS A 367 -13.01 -5.07 8.48
CA LYS A 367 -11.83 -5.37 9.28
C LYS A 367 -11.84 -4.59 10.59
N LEU A 368 -12.08 -3.28 10.55
CA LEU A 368 -12.15 -2.46 11.77
C LEU A 368 -13.15 -3.00 12.79
N TRP A 369 -14.27 -3.57 12.33
CA TRP A 369 -15.21 -4.23 13.23
C TRP A 369 -14.64 -5.55 13.77
N ILE A 370 -14.07 -6.39 12.92
CA ILE A 370 -13.49 -7.69 13.29
C ILE A 370 -12.34 -7.55 14.28
N ASP A 371 -11.46 -6.57 14.07
CA ASP A 371 -10.33 -6.29 14.97
C ASP A 371 -10.76 -6.08 16.43
N ASN A 372 -11.99 -5.58 16.64
CA ASN A 372 -12.57 -5.34 17.96
C ASN A 372 -13.43 -6.49 18.49
N ASN A 373 -13.56 -7.60 17.75
CA ASN A 373 -14.54 -8.67 18.04
C ASN A 373 -13.98 -10.10 17.91
N TYR A 374 -12.66 -10.29 17.77
CA TYR A 374 -12.04 -11.62 17.65
C TYR A 374 -12.50 -12.61 18.74
N ASP A 375 -12.54 -12.19 20.00
CA ASP A 375 -12.93 -13.03 21.15
C ASP A 375 -14.31 -13.69 21.01
N SER A 376 -15.20 -13.08 20.22
CA SER A 376 -16.57 -13.56 20.00
C SER A 376 -16.73 -14.44 18.76
N MET A 377 -15.72 -14.48 17.88
CA MET A 377 -15.77 -15.22 16.63
C MET A 377 -15.51 -16.71 16.84
N GLY A 378 -16.20 -17.56 16.07
CA GLY A 378 -15.91 -18.98 15.94
C GLY A 378 -15.00 -19.27 14.75
N MET A 379 -14.45 -20.49 14.70
CA MET A 379 -13.45 -20.92 13.71
C MET A 379 -13.89 -20.66 12.26
N GLN A 380 -15.10 -21.09 11.88
CA GLN A 380 -15.62 -20.89 10.53
C GLN A 380 -15.69 -19.42 10.09
N GLN A 381 -16.02 -18.52 11.02
CA GLN A 381 -16.13 -17.09 10.74
C GLN A 381 -14.75 -16.48 10.51
N MET A 382 -13.76 -16.88 11.31
CA MET A 382 -12.36 -16.47 11.14
C MET A 382 -11.80 -16.97 9.81
N LEU A 383 -11.96 -18.27 9.51
CA LEU A 383 -11.52 -18.86 8.24
C LEU A 383 -12.17 -18.17 7.03
N ALA A 384 -13.47 -17.88 7.09
CA ALA A 384 -14.16 -17.20 6.01
C ALA A 384 -13.63 -15.77 5.79
N PHE A 385 -13.40 -15.00 6.86
CA PHE A 385 -12.87 -13.65 6.76
C PHE A 385 -11.40 -13.64 6.32
N TRP A 386 -10.60 -14.58 6.80
CA TRP A 386 -9.20 -14.71 6.40
C TRP A 386 -9.07 -15.03 4.90
N ARG A 387 -9.93 -15.92 4.37
CA ARG A 387 -10.06 -16.16 2.92
C ARG A 387 -10.44 -14.91 2.15
N LEU A 388 -11.38 -14.12 2.67
CA LEU A 388 -11.81 -12.87 2.05
C LEU A 388 -10.67 -11.84 2.00
N GLY A 389 -9.85 -11.78 3.05
CA GLY A 389 -8.63 -10.95 3.11
C GLY A 389 -7.45 -11.48 2.30
N GLY A 390 -7.60 -12.60 1.60
CA GLY A 390 -6.51 -13.21 0.81
C GLY A 390 -5.45 -13.91 1.65
N TYR A 391 -5.85 -14.49 2.79
CA TYR A 391 -4.96 -15.15 3.76
C TYR A 391 -3.88 -14.21 4.32
N ASP A 392 -4.27 -12.98 4.64
CA ASP A 392 -3.37 -11.95 5.15
C ASP A 392 -2.71 -12.33 6.48
N ALA A 393 -1.40 -12.09 6.57
CA ALA A 393 -0.62 -12.36 7.78
C ALA A 393 -1.04 -11.51 8.96
N GLU A 394 -1.46 -10.26 8.73
CA GLU A 394 -1.89 -9.39 9.84
C GLU A 394 -3.16 -9.91 10.52
N LEU A 395 -4.11 -10.44 9.74
CA LEU A 395 -5.32 -11.06 10.28
C LEU A 395 -5.00 -12.33 11.06
N PHE A 396 -4.03 -13.13 10.59
CA PHE A 396 -3.58 -14.30 11.33
C PHE A 396 -2.95 -13.92 12.67
N ILE A 397 -2.00 -12.97 12.66
CA ILE A 397 -1.33 -12.47 13.87
C ILE A 397 -2.35 -12.00 14.91
N GLN A 398 -3.32 -11.19 14.50
CA GLN A 398 -4.34 -10.64 15.40
C GLN A 398 -5.34 -11.69 15.92
N SER A 399 -5.48 -12.82 15.23
CA SER A 399 -6.42 -13.89 15.60
C SER A 399 -5.76 -15.14 16.18
N ALA A 400 -4.43 -15.22 16.24
CA ALA A 400 -3.69 -16.43 16.62
C ALA A 400 -4.12 -16.99 17.99
N GLU A 401 -4.21 -16.14 19.02
CA GLU A 401 -4.67 -16.53 20.36
C GLU A 401 -6.10 -17.10 20.33
N ARG A 402 -6.99 -16.47 19.54
CA ARG A 402 -8.36 -16.94 19.40
C ARG A 402 -8.45 -18.26 18.65
N ILE A 403 -7.64 -18.43 17.60
CA ILE A 403 -7.56 -19.69 16.84
C ILE A 403 -7.10 -20.80 17.76
N SER A 404 -6.02 -20.59 18.52
CA SER A 404 -5.51 -21.53 19.53
C SER A 404 -6.59 -21.95 20.54
N ALA A 405 -7.33 -20.98 21.10
CA ALA A 405 -8.42 -21.24 22.04
C ALA A 405 -9.58 -22.07 21.45
N LEU A 406 -9.70 -22.13 20.12
CA LEU A 406 -10.76 -22.86 19.41
C LEU A 406 -10.29 -24.21 18.83
N LEU A 407 -8.99 -24.49 18.82
CA LEU A 407 -8.44 -25.75 18.31
C LEU A 407 -9.02 -27.01 18.99
N PRO A 408 -9.25 -27.06 20.33
CA PRO A 408 -9.79 -28.25 20.97
C PRO A 408 -11.19 -28.66 20.48
N ASP A 409 -11.96 -27.70 19.96
CA ASP A 409 -13.32 -27.91 19.43
C ASP A 409 -13.36 -27.94 17.90
N ALA A 410 -12.22 -27.74 17.22
CA ALA A 410 -12.14 -27.70 15.77
C ALA A 410 -12.28 -29.11 15.16
N ASN A 411 -12.98 -29.21 14.03
CA ASN A 411 -13.10 -30.46 13.29
C ASN A 411 -11.98 -30.64 12.25
N ASP A 412 -11.82 -31.87 11.73
CA ASP A 412 -10.78 -32.21 10.75
C ASP A 412 -10.76 -31.30 9.51
N GLU A 413 -11.93 -30.87 9.01
CA GLU A 413 -12.01 -29.97 7.85
C GLU A 413 -11.49 -28.57 8.19
N GLU A 414 -11.78 -28.07 9.40
CA GLU A 414 -11.28 -26.77 9.88
C GLU A 414 -9.77 -26.79 10.09
N LEU A 415 -9.21 -27.89 10.61
CA LEU A 415 -7.77 -28.06 10.77
C LEU A 415 -7.05 -28.09 9.41
N LEU A 416 -7.62 -28.78 8.41
CA LEU A 416 -7.10 -28.79 7.04
C LEU A 416 -7.17 -27.40 6.39
N ASP A 417 -8.28 -26.67 6.59
CA ASP A 417 -8.45 -25.30 6.11
C ASP A 417 -7.44 -24.33 6.74
N LEU A 418 -7.17 -24.46 8.05
CA LEU A 418 -6.14 -23.69 8.75
C LEU A 418 -4.75 -23.98 8.18
N GLN A 419 -4.39 -25.26 8.02
CA GLN A 419 -3.10 -25.65 7.47
C GLN A 419 -2.89 -25.10 6.04
N LEU A 420 -3.90 -25.23 5.18
CA LEU A 420 -3.87 -24.67 3.84
C LEU A 420 -3.77 -23.13 3.87
N GLY A 421 -4.49 -22.49 4.79
CA GLY A 421 -4.47 -21.05 4.97
C GLY A 421 -3.11 -20.54 5.40
N ILE A 422 -2.46 -21.22 6.35
CA ILE A 422 -1.10 -20.91 6.82
C ILE A 422 -0.10 -20.99 5.66
N GLN A 423 -0.18 -22.03 4.83
CA GLN A 423 0.70 -22.15 3.66
C GLN A 423 0.50 -20.96 2.69
N LYS A 424 -0.76 -20.62 2.39
CA LYS A 424 -1.08 -19.50 1.50
C LYS A 424 -0.66 -18.14 2.07
N MET A 425 -0.85 -17.93 3.36
CA MET A 425 -0.38 -16.75 4.08
C MET A 425 1.13 -16.62 3.97
N TRP A 426 1.85 -17.71 4.23
CA TRP A 426 3.31 -17.70 4.19
C TRP A 426 3.84 -17.41 2.79
N ASP A 427 3.23 -18.01 1.76
CA ASP A 427 3.54 -17.68 0.37
C ASP A 427 3.20 -16.22 0.04
N GLY A 428 2.15 -15.67 0.63
CA GLY A 428 1.74 -14.27 0.49
C GLY A 428 2.48 -13.28 1.38
N TYR A 429 3.40 -13.72 2.23
CA TYR A 429 4.04 -12.87 3.21
C TYR A 429 5.16 -12.02 2.59
N TYR A 430 5.14 -10.73 2.93
CA TYR A 430 6.15 -9.74 2.56
C TYR A 430 6.80 -9.23 3.86
N PRO A 431 8.02 -9.69 4.20
CA PRO A 431 8.70 -9.25 5.41
C PRO A 431 8.93 -7.74 5.40
N MET A 432 8.42 -7.05 6.41
CA MET A 432 8.62 -5.62 6.60
C MET A 432 9.87 -5.37 7.46
N PRO A 433 10.46 -4.16 7.44
CA PRO A 433 11.63 -3.88 8.28
C PRO A 433 11.33 -3.98 9.78
N GLN A 434 10.08 -3.77 10.18
CA GLN A 434 9.60 -4.15 11.51
C GLN A 434 9.50 -5.68 11.60
N LYS A 435 10.43 -6.29 12.34
CA LYS A 435 10.46 -7.73 12.57
C LYS A 435 9.32 -8.14 13.51
N TYR A 436 8.26 -8.72 12.94
CA TYR A 436 7.34 -9.58 13.68
C TYR A 436 7.71 -11.03 13.39
N ASP A 437 7.85 -11.86 14.42
CA ASP A 437 8.20 -13.26 14.24
C ASP A 437 6.96 -14.09 13.86
N LEU A 438 6.54 -13.96 12.60
CA LEU A 438 5.42 -14.73 12.07
C LEU A 438 5.72 -16.23 12.05
N ALA A 439 7.00 -16.60 11.93
CA ALA A 439 7.42 -18.00 11.93
C ALA A 439 7.15 -18.65 13.29
N LEU A 440 7.38 -17.92 14.38
CA LEU A 440 7.09 -18.38 15.74
C LEU A 440 5.61 -18.71 15.92
N ASP A 441 4.72 -17.74 15.68
CA ASP A 441 3.27 -17.95 15.84
C ASP A 441 2.76 -19.09 14.95
N THR A 442 3.25 -19.14 13.71
CA THR A 442 2.90 -20.19 12.76
C THR A 442 3.34 -21.56 13.29
N GLY A 443 4.58 -21.66 13.78
CA GLY A 443 5.15 -22.90 14.30
C GLY A 443 4.45 -23.39 15.56
N LEU A 444 4.12 -22.50 16.49
CA LEU A 444 3.39 -22.83 17.72
C LEU A 444 1.96 -23.28 17.43
N LEU A 445 1.24 -22.60 16.53
CA LEU A 445 -0.12 -23.01 16.20
C LEU A 445 -0.13 -24.38 15.48
N LEU A 446 0.81 -24.63 14.57
CA LEU A 446 0.97 -25.94 13.94
C LEU A 446 1.37 -27.03 14.93
N PHE A 447 2.11 -26.68 15.99
CA PHE A 447 2.43 -27.60 17.08
C PHE A 447 1.16 -28.05 17.81
N GLU A 448 0.29 -27.10 18.16
CA GLU A 448 -1.01 -27.39 18.79
C GLU A 448 -1.96 -28.20 17.91
N MET A 449 -1.76 -28.17 16.58
CA MET A 449 -2.49 -28.97 15.59
C MET A 449 -1.86 -30.34 15.31
N ASP A 450 -0.85 -30.76 16.08
CA ASP A 450 -0.06 -32.00 15.88
C ASP A 450 0.61 -32.09 14.48
N GLN A 451 0.82 -30.94 13.82
CA GLN A 451 1.51 -30.85 12.53
C GLN A 451 3.02 -30.71 12.73
N TYR A 452 3.64 -31.66 13.44
CA TYR A 452 5.03 -31.58 13.93
C TYR A 452 6.07 -31.34 12.82
N GLY A 453 5.86 -31.90 11.62
CA GLY A 453 6.73 -31.68 10.47
C GLY A 453 6.82 -30.22 10.03
N GLU A 454 5.67 -29.57 9.86
CA GLU A 454 5.60 -28.16 9.47
C GLU A 454 5.90 -27.25 10.66
N SER A 455 5.45 -27.60 11.87
CA SER A 455 5.78 -26.88 13.09
C SER A 455 7.30 -26.76 13.27
N ARG A 456 8.04 -27.88 13.16
CA ARG A 456 9.51 -27.87 13.24
C ARG A 456 10.13 -26.89 12.25
N ARG A 457 9.68 -26.92 10.98
CA ARG A 457 10.21 -26.06 9.92
C ARG A 457 10.08 -24.57 10.26
N TYR A 458 8.93 -24.15 10.77
CA TYR A 458 8.69 -22.75 11.11
C TYR A 458 9.38 -22.32 12.41
N LEU A 459 9.40 -23.18 13.43
CA LEU A 459 10.11 -22.90 14.67
C LEU A 459 11.64 -22.82 14.44
N GLU A 460 12.21 -23.68 13.60
CA GLU A 460 13.62 -23.57 13.19
C GLU A 460 13.91 -22.27 12.43
N LEU A 461 12.97 -21.81 11.60
CA LEU A 461 13.10 -20.54 10.89
C LEU A 461 13.08 -19.35 11.85
N SER A 462 12.17 -19.34 12.82
CA SER A 462 12.13 -18.34 13.91
C SER A 462 13.48 -18.29 14.65
N LEU A 463 14.04 -19.45 15.02
CA LEU A 463 15.36 -19.52 15.66
C LEU A 463 16.50 -18.99 14.78
N ALA A 464 16.43 -19.20 13.47
CA ALA A 464 17.48 -18.76 12.54
C ALA A 464 17.43 -17.25 12.26
N GLU A 465 16.24 -16.65 12.33
CA GLU A 465 16.01 -15.21 12.07
C GLU A 465 16.06 -14.35 13.34
N GLY A 466 15.94 -14.98 14.51
CA GLY A 466 16.02 -14.34 15.82
C GLY A 466 17.42 -13.85 16.17
N ASP A 467 17.52 -12.59 16.60
CA ASP A 467 18.76 -12.00 17.14
C ASP A 467 18.87 -12.16 18.68
N GLU A 468 17.82 -12.70 19.31
CA GLU A 468 17.70 -12.88 20.77
C GLU A 468 17.88 -14.35 21.19
N GLU A 469 18.14 -14.57 22.48
CA GLU A 469 18.25 -15.92 23.03
C GLU A 469 16.88 -16.65 22.91
N PRO A 470 16.84 -17.90 22.42
CA PRO A 470 15.59 -18.62 22.22
C PRO A 470 14.78 -18.76 23.50
N VAL A 471 13.46 -18.59 23.40
CA VAL A 471 12.56 -18.91 24.52
C VAL A 471 12.54 -20.43 24.74
N VAL A 472 12.63 -20.86 26.00
CA VAL A 472 12.65 -22.30 26.36
C VAL A 472 11.49 -23.09 25.76
N THR A 473 10.29 -22.50 25.70
CA THR A 473 9.09 -23.08 25.09
C THR A 473 9.33 -23.48 23.63
N VAL A 474 10.03 -22.64 22.85
CA VAL A 474 10.33 -22.92 21.43
C VAL A 474 11.26 -24.13 21.30
N LEU A 475 12.32 -24.18 22.12
CA LEU A 475 13.26 -25.30 22.13
C LEU A 475 12.58 -26.60 22.59
N TYR A 476 11.69 -26.52 23.58
CA TYR A 476 10.93 -27.68 24.02
C TYR A 476 9.95 -28.16 22.95
N CYS A 477 9.20 -27.26 22.29
CA CYS A 477 8.35 -27.61 21.15
C CYS A 477 9.13 -28.27 20.01
N LEU A 478 10.33 -27.76 19.68
CA LEU A 478 11.22 -28.38 18.69
C LEU A 478 11.70 -29.76 19.10
N ALA A 479 11.99 -29.98 20.38
CA ALA A 479 12.37 -31.28 20.90
C ALA A 479 11.23 -32.30 20.74
N ILE A 480 10.00 -31.91 21.07
CA ILE A 480 8.80 -32.74 20.87
C ILE A 480 8.55 -32.99 19.38
N CYS A 481 8.68 -31.97 18.53
CA CYS A 481 8.55 -32.17 17.08
C CYS A 481 9.55 -33.21 16.57
N CYS A 482 10.80 -33.16 17.02
CA CYS A 482 11.81 -34.15 16.61
C CYS A 482 11.47 -35.54 17.14
N TYR A 483 11.02 -35.64 18.39
CA TYR A 483 10.62 -36.91 19.00
C TYR A 483 9.46 -37.58 18.23
N GLU A 484 8.39 -36.83 17.93
CA GLU A 484 7.23 -37.33 17.18
C GLU A 484 7.54 -37.66 15.71
N LEU A 485 8.63 -37.10 15.17
CA LEU A 485 9.14 -37.42 13.84
C LEU A 485 10.20 -38.53 13.83
N GLU A 486 10.40 -39.22 14.96
CA GLU A 486 11.41 -40.29 15.13
C GLU A 486 12.86 -39.81 14.90
N ASP A 487 13.13 -38.52 15.14
CA ASP A 487 14.46 -37.90 15.09
C ASP A 487 15.03 -37.76 16.51
N ASP A 488 15.45 -38.89 17.09
CA ASP A 488 15.97 -38.97 18.47
C ASP A 488 17.18 -38.06 18.70
N ALA A 489 18.01 -37.88 17.67
CA ALA A 489 19.20 -37.03 17.74
C ALA A 489 18.81 -35.56 17.89
N GLY A 490 17.87 -35.09 17.05
CA GLY A 490 17.32 -33.74 17.13
C GLY A 490 16.57 -33.51 18.45
N ALA A 491 15.76 -34.48 18.88
CA ALA A 491 15.02 -34.41 20.14
C ALA A 491 15.97 -34.20 21.32
N LEU A 492 17.01 -35.04 21.42
CA LEU A 492 18.02 -34.94 22.48
C LEU A 492 18.80 -33.61 22.44
N GLU A 493 19.12 -33.11 21.24
CA GLU A 493 19.81 -31.83 21.06
C GLU A 493 18.96 -30.66 21.60
N TYR A 494 17.71 -30.55 21.14
CA TYR A 494 16.83 -29.45 21.54
C TYR A 494 16.44 -29.53 23.02
N THR A 495 16.18 -30.73 23.57
CA THR A 495 15.93 -30.92 25.00
C THR A 495 17.10 -30.41 25.84
N ARG A 496 18.34 -30.72 25.45
CA ARG A 496 19.53 -30.24 26.16
C ARG A 496 19.67 -28.72 26.06
N LYS A 497 19.39 -28.13 24.90
CA LYS A 497 19.40 -26.66 24.73
C LYS A 497 18.36 -26.01 25.64
N ALA A 498 17.15 -26.56 25.74
CA ALA A 498 16.11 -26.06 26.64
C ALA A 498 16.58 -26.09 28.11
N LEU A 499 17.17 -27.21 28.56
CA LEU A 499 17.68 -27.37 29.93
C LEU A 499 18.94 -26.55 30.24
N VAL A 500 19.65 -26.06 29.23
CA VAL A 500 20.73 -25.08 29.43
C VAL A 500 20.15 -23.72 29.81
N ILE A 501 19.02 -23.34 29.21
CA ILE A 501 18.32 -22.08 29.48
C ILE A 501 17.55 -22.17 30.80
N GLU A 502 16.78 -23.24 30.99
CA GLU A 502 16.00 -23.49 32.22
C GLU A 502 16.24 -24.91 32.74
N PRO A 503 17.22 -25.11 33.64
CA PRO A 503 17.61 -26.43 34.15
C PRO A 503 16.52 -27.19 34.92
N ASP A 504 15.57 -26.47 35.50
CA ASP A 504 14.49 -27.01 36.33
C ASP A 504 13.18 -27.21 35.54
N HIS A 505 13.21 -27.09 34.20
CA HIS A 505 12.03 -27.30 33.35
C HIS A 505 11.58 -28.76 33.39
N GLU A 506 10.46 -29.02 34.06
CA GLU A 506 10.00 -30.38 34.41
C GLU A 506 9.77 -31.24 33.15
N GLU A 507 9.05 -30.75 32.14
CA GLU A 507 8.74 -31.59 30.97
C GLU A 507 9.98 -31.91 30.11
N ALA A 508 10.95 -30.99 30.03
CA ALA A 508 12.20 -31.23 29.32
C ALA A 508 13.08 -32.26 30.04
N LEU A 509 13.09 -32.27 31.38
CA LEU A 509 13.78 -33.30 32.17
C LEU A 509 13.15 -34.69 31.96
N ASP A 510 11.81 -34.75 31.95
CA ASP A 510 11.10 -36.00 31.71
C ASP A 510 11.36 -36.55 30.30
N LEU A 511 11.33 -35.69 29.28
CA LEU A 511 11.69 -36.07 27.92
C LEU A 511 13.15 -36.56 27.82
N LEU A 512 14.10 -35.87 28.47
CA LEU A 512 15.50 -36.31 28.50
C LEU A 512 15.66 -37.70 29.12
N ASN A 513 14.92 -37.99 30.19
CA ASN A 513 14.93 -39.29 30.84
C ASN A 513 14.35 -40.38 29.94
N ALA A 514 13.26 -40.10 29.22
CA ALA A 514 12.66 -41.03 28.27
C ALA A 514 13.62 -41.35 27.12
N LEU A 515 14.23 -40.33 26.51
CA LEU A 515 15.20 -40.45 25.41
C LEU A 515 16.50 -41.17 25.81
N SER A 516 16.85 -41.16 27.11
CA SER A 516 18.06 -41.82 27.61
C SER A 516 17.85 -43.28 28.04
N GLN A 517 16.59 -43.73 28.10
CA GLN A 517 16.22 -45.10 28.53
C GLN A 517 15.78 -46.01 27.38
N GLY A 518 15.51 -45.46 26.19
CA GLY A 518 15.39 -46.18 24.92
C GLY A 518 16.75 -46.39 24.26
#